data_AF-A0A2E0GV69-F1
#
_entry.id   AF-A0A2E0GV69-F1
#
_cell.length_a   1.000
_cell.length_b   1.000
_cell.length_c   1.000
_cell.angle_alpha   90.00
_cell.angle_beta   90.00
_cell.angle_gamma   90.00
#
_symmetry.space_group_name_H-M   'P 1'
#
loop_
_entity.id
_entity.type
_entity.pdbx_description
1 polymer ?
#
loop_
_entity_poly.entity_id
_entity_poly.type
_entity_poly.pdbx_seq_one_letter_code
_entity_poly.pdbx_strand_id
1 'polypeptide(L)'
;MKSTFSDVASKYELYTKGTKKPLLSYLKQANNSDVDSIIRLFFGEDCVKWSYGKMVGHVASDTGVFTEVVRDIVGNTKESLIECLVSESEDGSGWSLAEAAWAMKSFTNPDFGQDVSWKDCARAMNQIEAKLFWRTALGARRGMSKHTFLKTVKRNGVTDEMIVSANLLNDNMNLREAFYTMVMNPSNFSDENYVLYTNRRLLPWNENVNLIEYNGGLCQVIEGKGNRILHRTDDYVIEYTKGGIAYDAFFFEETKLRLQERLAKLEDMLNEDEELPFEEVAYLREIPPWNKIEEFCSDNTIRFPNLKSYTPDDYGGYLMVLKEHVQTVRLSWYEVMGGAVKVGFDVMDGTDLMPAGELIITELNKVSLFHRVMKKWNIKEFSLDEMRNEIPNELCIIVEIVSPSLDASSMQFKHPVFHQFNENKGISDMTQIVDVIN
;
A
#
# COMPACT_ATOMS: atom_id res chain seq x y z
N MET A 1 -27.20 -24.99 -3.23
CA MET A 1 -26.85 -26.12 -2.35
C MET A 1 -26.16 -25.52 -1.14
N LYS A 2 -26.65 -25.76 0.09
CA LYS A 2 -26.01 -25.19 1.30
C LYS A 2 -24.64 -25.86 1.50
N SER A 3 -23.60 -25.06 1.60
CA SER A 3 -22.24 -25.52 1.84
C SER A 3 -22.09 -26.04 3.27
N THR A 4 -21.56 -27.25 3.45
CA THR A 4 -21.25 -27.80 4.79
C THR A 4 -19.84 -27.43 5.21
N PHE A 5 -19.58 -27.43 6.52
CA PHE A 5 -18.23 -27.19 7.05
C PHE A 5 -17.24 -28.24 6.56
N SER A 6 -17.60 -29.52 6.62
CA SER A 6 -16.79 -30.63 6.12
C SER A 6 -16.35 -30.47 4.66
N ASP A 7 -17.24 -29.97 3.79
CA ASP A 7 -16.94 -29.79 2.37
C ASP A 7 -15.87 -28.71 2.16
N VAL A 8 -15.97 -27.58 2.86
CA VAL A 8 -14.98 -26.50 2.80
C VAL A 8 -13.67 -26.90 3.48
N ALA A 9 -13.72 -27.56 4.63
CA ALA A 9 -12.54 -28.03 5.35
C ALA A 9 -11.74 -29.03 4.51
N SER A 10 -12.42 -29.95 3.81
CA SER A 10 -11.80 -30.89 2.87
C SER A 10 -11.11 -30.18 1.70
N LYS A 11 -11.78 -29.19 1.09
CA LYS A 11 -11.19 -28.37 0.03
C LYS A 11 -9.98 -27.57 0.53
N TYR A 12 -10.02 -27.07 1.76
CA TYR A 12 -8.91 -26.36 2.39
C TYR A 12 -7.72 -27.26 2.66
N GLU A 13 -7.93 -28.45 3.20
CA GLU A 13 -6.86 -29.43 3.42
C GLU A 13 -6.17 -29.79 2.09
N LEU A 14 -6.94 -30.04 1.02
CA LEU A 14 -6.39 -30.26 -0.32
C LEU A 14 -5.55 -29.06 -0.81
N TYR A 15 -6.00 -27.83 -0.55
CA TYR A 15 -5.26 -26.62 -0.88
C TYR A 15 -3.92 -26.56 -0.14
N THR A 16 -3.88 -26.88 1.16
CA THR A 16 -2.62 -26.92 1.93
C THR A 16 -1.64 -27.98 1.45
N LYS A 17 -2.14 -29.04 0.80
CA LYS A 17 -1.33 -30.10 0.16
C LYS A 17 -0.92 -29.78 -1.28
N GLY A 18 -1.23 -28.58 -1.77
CA GLY A 18 -0.83 -28.10 -3.10
C GLY A 18 -1.93 -28.22 -4.18
N THR A 19 -3.04 -28.90 -3.91
CA THR A 19 -4.16 -29.04 -4.85
C THR A 19 -5.12 -27.86 -4.73
N LYS A 20 -4.79 -26.75 -5.41
CA LYS A 20 -5.47 -25.45 -5.20
C LYS A 20 -6.86 -25.34 -5.84
N LYS A 21 -7.07 -25.97 -7.01
CA LYS A 21 -8.24 -25.75 -7.88
C LYS A 21 -9.60 -25.95 -7.19
N PRO A 22 -9.84 -27.01 -6.39
CA PRO A 22 -11.16 -27.25 -5.78
C PRO A 22 -11.61 -26.12 -4.86
N LEU A 23 -10.73 -25.63 -3.99
CA LEU A 23 -11.05 -24.52 -3.08
C LEU A 23 -11.26 -23.21 -3.84
N LEU A 24 -10.38 -22.88 -4.77
CA LEU A 24 -10.47 -21.62 -5.52
C LEU A 24 -11.75 -21.55 -6.36
N SER A 25 -12.15 -22.66 -7.00
CA SER A 25 -13.41 -22.73 -7.75
C SER A 25 -14.63 -22.54 -6.84
N TYR A 26 -14.59 -23.16 -5.65
CA TYR A 26 -15.66 -23.00 -4.66
C TYR A 26 -15.79 -21.55 -4.17
N LEU A 27 -14.68 -20.92 -3.76
CA LEU A 27 -14.65 -19.53 -3.29
C LEU A 27 -15.15 -18.52 -4.34
N LYS A 28 -14.87 -18.77 -5.63
CA LYS A 28 -15.39 -17.93 -6.73
C LYS A 28 -16.91 -17.97 -6.84
N GLN A 29 -17.54 -19.09 -6.46
CA GLN A 29 -18.98 -19.32 -6.59
C GLN A 29 -19.74 -19.16 -5.25
N ALA A 30 -19.02 -19.06 -4.14
CA ALA A 30 -19.61 -18.94 -2.81
C ALA A 30 -20.44 -17.65 -2.69
N ASN A 31 -21.58 -17.75 -2.03
CA ASN A 31 -22.42 -16.59 -1.70
C ASN A 31 -21.75 -15.75 -0.60
N ASN A 32 -22.20 -14.50 -0.41
CA ASN A 32 -21.55 -13.57 0.52
C ASN A 32 -21.60 -14.04 1.99
N SER A 33 -22.66 -14.75 2.39
CA SER A 33 -22.80 -15.31 3.75
C SER A 33 -21.81 -16.44 4.01
N ASP A 34 -21.57 -17.30 3.01
CA ASP A 34 -20.56 -18.35 3.09
C ASP A 34 -19.17 -17.72 3.14
N VAL A 35 -18.89 -16.68 2.35
CA VAL A 35 -17.60 -15.98 2.38
C VAL A 35 -17.32 -15.33 3.73
N ASP A 36 -18.30 -14.67 4.37
CA ASP A 36 -18.16 -14.12 5.72
C ASP A 36 -17.83 -15.20 6.76
N SER A 37 -18.50 -16.35 6.67
CA SER A 37 -18.22 -17.51 7.55
C SER A 37 -16.80 -18.06 7.33
N ILE A 38 -16.36 -18.13 6.07
CA ILE A 38 -15.01 -18.58 5.69
C ILE A 38 -13.95 -17.59 6.16
N ILE A 39 -14.20 -16.28 6.11
CA ILE A 39 -13.28 -15.26 6.63
C ILE A 39 -12.96 -15.55 8.11
N ARG A 40 -13.96 -15.87 8.93
CA ARG A 40 -13.74 -16.29 10.33
C ARG A 40 -13.00 -17.62 10.42
N LEU A 41 -13.47 -18.65 9.72
CA LEU A 41 -12.91 -20.00 9.84
C LEU A 41 -11.46 -20.11 9.35
N PHE A 42 -11.08 -19.35 8.32
CA PHE A 42 -9.73 -19.39 7.73
C PHE A 42 -8.79 -18.37 8.36
N PHE A 43 -9.31 -17.22 8.82
CA PHE A 43 -8.49 -16.10 9.26
C PHE A 43 -8.72 -15.65 10.69
N GLY A 44 -9.69 -16.23 11.40
CA GLY A 44 -10.00 -15.88 12.78
C GLY A 44 -10.35 -14.40 12.95
N GLU A 45 -10.90 -13.74 11.93
CA GLU A 45 -11.39 -12.37 12.07
C GLU A 45 -12.50 -12.34 13.12
N ASP A 46 -12.50 -11.29 13.94
CA ASP A 46 -13.39 -11.13 15.11
C ASP A 46 -13.26 -12.22 16.19
N CYS A 47 -12.20 -13.05 16.15
CA CYS A 47 -11.92 -14.10 17.14
C CYS A 47 -10.65 -13.77 17.92
N VAL A 48 -10.67 -13.90 19.26
CA VAL A 48 -9.46 -13.78 20.05
C VAL A 48 -8.54 -14.98 19.79
N LYS A 49 -7.32 -14.71 19.33
CA LYS A 49 -6.30 -15.76 19.15
C LYS A 49 -5.87 -16.29 20.51
N TRP A 50 -6.05 -17.58 20.73
CA TRP A 50 -5.63 -18.18 21.99
C TRP A 50 -4.13 -18.51 21.97
N SER A 51 -3.44 -18.16 23.05
CA SER A 51 -2.09 -18.64 23.28
C SER A 51 -2.11 -20.14 23.59
N TYR A 52 -0.99 -20.83 23.36
CA TYR A 52 -0.84 -22.23 23.73
C TYR A 52 -1.20 -22.45 25.21
N GLY A 53 -0.67 -21.61 26.10
CA GLY A 53 -0.94 -21.68 27.54
C GLY A 53 -2.41 -21.48 27.90
N LYS A 54 -3.11 -20.56 27.22
CA LYS A 54 -4.55 -20.32 27.43
C LYS A 54 -5.37 -21.56 27.06
N MET A 55 -5.10 -22.18 25.90
CA MET A 55 -5.80 -23.39 25.48
C MET A 55 -5.52 -24.56 26.42
N VAL A 56 -4.27 -24.79 26.81
CA VAL A 56 -3.91 -25.83 27.78
C VAL A 56 -4.60 -25.62 29.13
N GLY A 57 -4.65 -24.37 29.61
CA GLY A 57 -5.36 -24.02 30.84
C GLY A 57 -6.86 -24.31 30.75
N HIS A 58 -7.48 -24.00 29.61
CA HIS A 58 -8.88 -24.29 29.37
C HIS A 58 -9.15 -25.81 29.29
N VAL A 59 -8.30 -26.57 28.58
CA VAL A 59 -8.39 -28.04 28.54
C VAL A 59 -8.28 -28.66 29.92
N ALA A 60 -7.31 -28.20 30.72
CA ALA A 60 -7.08 -28.63 32.11
C ALA A 60 -8.31 -28.36 33.00
N SER A 61 -8.89 -27.17 32.88
CA SER A 61 -10.12 -26.78 33.59
C SER A 61 -11.30 -27.70 33.23
N ASP A 62 -11.55 -27.91 31.95
CA ASP A 62 -12.67 -28.75 31.43
C ASP A 62 -12.51 -30.26 31.72
N THR A 63 -11.29 -30.70 32.01
CA THR A 63 -10.96 -32.10 32.30
C THR A 63 -10.73 -32.36 33.79
N GLY A 64 -10.63 -31.31 34.60
CA GLY A 64 -10.35 -31.42 36.03
C GLY A 64 -8.95 -31.92 36.35
N VAL A 65 -7.97 -31.71 35.46
CA VAL A 65 -6.56 -32.09 35.68
C VAL A 65 -5.65 -30.86 35.78
N PHE A 66 -4.42 -31.03 36.29
CA PHE A 66 -3.43 -29.96 36.34
C PHE A 66 -2.89 -29.61 34.95
N THR A 67 -2.53 -28.34 34.73
CA THR A 67 -2.03 -27.85 33.44
C THR A 67 -0.75 -28.55 32.99
N GLU A 68 0.09 -28.94 33.94
CA GLU A 68 1.35 -29.66 33.74
C GLU A 68 1.10 -31.04 33.14
N VAL A 69 0.09 -31.76 33.65
CA VAL A 69 -0.30 -33.08 33.13
C VAL A 69 -0.79 -32.96 31.69
N VAL A 70 -1.56 -31.91 31.39
CA VAL A 70 -2.00 -31.64 30.00
C VAL A 70 -0.79 -31.37 29.11
N ARG A 71 0.18 -30.55 29.54
CA ARG A 71 1.41 -30.27 28.76
C ARG A 71 2.24 -31.53 28.49
N ASP A 72 2.35 -32.42 29.47
CA ASP A 72 3.07 -33.68 29.32
C ASP A 72 2.43 -34.58 28.25
N ILE A 73 1.10 -34.58 28.16
CA ILE A 73 0.34 -35.36 27.17
C ILE A 73 0.41 -34.72 25.78
N VAL A 74 0.12 -33.42 25.69
CA VAL A 74 -0.04 -32.72 24.40
C VAL A 74 1.28 -32.20 23.79
N GLY A 75 2.38 -32.29 24.55
CA GLY A 75 3.69 -31.78 24.17
C GLY A 75 3.77 -30.25 24.16
N ASN A 76 4.98 -29.71 23.93
CA ASN A 76 5.29 -28.29 24.14
C ASN A 76 5.06 -27.38 22.93
N THR A 77 4.39 -27.85 21.88
CA THR A 77 4.19 -27.08 20.64
C THR A 77 2.72 -26.88 20.31
N LYS A 78 2.39 -25.82 19.58
CA LYS A 78 1.01 -25.62 19.07
C LYS A 78 0.57 -26.74 18.14
N GLU A 79 1.48 -27.28 17.32
CA GLU A 79 1.13 -28.35 16.38
C GLU A 79 0.81 -29.64 17.12
N SER A 80 1.61 -30.04 18.11
CA SER A 80 1.33 -31.24 18.93
C SER A 80 0.02 -31.12 19.71
N LEU A 81 -0.28 -29.93 20.26
CA LEU A 81 -1.57 -29.66 20.87
C LEU A 81 -2.73 -29.79 19.88
N ILE A 82 -2.59 -29.26 18.67
CA ILE A 82 -3.60 -29.37 17.62
C ILE A 82 -3.83 -30.84 17.25
N GLU A 83 -2.77 -31.62 17.09
CA GLU A 83 -2.87 -33.06 16.78
C GLU A 83 -3.64 -33.82 17.87
N CYS A 84 -3.37 -33.54 19.15
CA CYS A 84 -4.13 -34.12 20.27
C CYS A 84 -5.60 -33.66 20.29
N LEU A 85 -5.88 -32.38 20.01
CA LEU A 85 -7.27 -31.89 19.95
C LEU A 85 -8.03 -32.49 18.76
N VAL A 86 -7.35 -32.77 17.64
CA VAL A 86 -7.92 -33.44 16.46
C VAL A 86 -8.17 -34.92 16.71
N SER A 87 -7.36 -35.60 17.54
CA SER A 87 -7.59 -37.02 17.84
C SER A 87 -8.84 -37.27 18.69
N GLU A 88 -9.32 -36.26 19.39
CA GLU A 88 -10.56 -36.30 20.19
C GLU A 88 -11.84 -36.05 19.36
N SER A 89 -11.68 -35.84 18.05
CA SER A 89 -12.80 -35.62 17.13
C SER A 89 -13.44 -36.91 16.65
N GLU A 90 -14.76 -36.90 16.49
CA GLU A 90 -15.58 -38.05 16.09
C GLU A 90 -16.01 -37.94 14.61
N ASP A 91 -17.20 -38.44 14.23
CA ASP A 91 -17.67 -38.43 12.84
C ASP A 91 -18.20 -37.05 12.37
N GLY A 92 -18.30 -36.08 13.29
CA GLY A 92 -18.80 -34.72 13.05
C GLY A 92 -20.34 -34.65 13.05
N SER A 93 -20.90 -33.53 13.54
CA SER A 93 -22.35 -33.32 13.64
C SER A 93 -22.98 -32.75 12.37
N GLY A 94 -22.20 -32.56 11.30
CA GLY A 94 -22.68 -32.03 10.02
C GLY A 94 -22.92 -30.51 10.03
N TRP A 95 -22.12 -29.75 10.78
CA TRP A 95 -22.25 -28.29 10.86
C TRP A 95 -22.31 -27.63 9.48
N SER A 96 -23.22 -26.67 9.36
CA SER A 96 -23.13 -25.66 8.32
C SER A 96 -21.95 -24.72 8.59
N LEU A 97 -21.50 -23.99 7.56
CA LEU A 97 -20.42 -23.01 7.72
C LEU A 97 -20.73 -21.94 8.76
N ALA A 98 -21.98 -21.48 8.82
CA ALA A 98 -22.40 -20.45 9.75
C ALA A 98 -22.35 -20.95 11.20
N GLU A 99 -22.82 -22.18 11.45
CA GLU A 99 -22.75 -22.82 12.78
C GLU A 99 -21.30 -22.99 13.23
N ALA A 100 -20.42 -23.50 12.36
CA ALA A 100 -19.00 -23.66 12.68
C ALA A 100 -18.31 -22.32 12.96
N ALA A 101 -18.58 -21.29 12.15
CA ALA A 101 -18.03 -19.95 12.36
C ALA A 101 -18.52 -19.31 13.67
N TRP A 102 -19.79 -19.53 14.02
CA TRP A 102 -20.37 -19.04 15.27
C TRP A 102 -19.84 -19.80 16.49
N ALA A 103 -19.66 -21.12 16.38
CA ALA A 103 -19.03 -21.93 17.41
C ALA A 103 -17.59 -21.47 17.67
N MET A 104 -16.81 -21.17 16.63
CA MET A 104 -15.45 -20.62 16.78
C MET A 104 -15.43 -19.28 17.50
N LYS A 105 -16.34 -18.38 17.13
CA LYS A 105 -16.44 -17.07 17.77
C LYS A 105 -16.82 -17.19 19.25
N SER A 106 -17.81 -18.03 19.56
CA SER A 106 -18.29 -18.25 20.93
C SER A 106 -17.23 -18.92 21.79
N PHE A 107 -16.52 -19.91 21.24
CA PHE A 107 -15.41 -20.57 21.91
C PHE A 107 -14.26 -19.60 22.22
N THR A 108 -13.88 -18.75 21.26
CA THR A 108 -12.72 -17.88 21.43
C THR A 108 -13.00 -16.60 22.22
N ASN A 109 -14.25 -16.13 22.22
CA ASN A 109 -14.73 -14.93 22.91
C ASN A 109 -15.83 -15.28 23.93
N PRO A 110 -15.48 -15.51 25.21
CA PRO A 110 -16.45 -15.86 26.24
C PRO A 110 -17.48 -14.76 26.51
N ASP A 111 -17.18 -13.49 26.19
CA ASP A 111 -18.14 -12.38 26.31
C ASP A 111 -19.26 -12.42 25.24
N PHE A 112 -19.15 -13.29 24.24
CA PHE A 112 -20.05 -13.34 23.08
C PHE A 112 -21.07 -14.50 23.11
N GLY A 113 -21.06 -15.34 24.17
CA GLY A 113 -21.94 -16.51 24.28
C GLY A 113 -21.72 -17.35 25.54
N GLN A 114 -22.39 -18.50 25.63
CA GLN A 114 -22.16 -19.50 26.68
C GLN A 114 -20.72 -20.04 26.60
N ASP A 115 -20.14 -20.37 27.75
CA ASP A 115 -18.84 -21.03 27.85
C ASP A 115 -18.90 -22.39 27.11
N VAL A 116 -18.32 -22.45 25.91
CA VAL A 116 -18.38 -23.65 25.07
C VAL A 116 -17.22 -24.56 25.44
N SER A 117 -17.50 -25.76 25.93
CA SER A 117 -16.45 -26.72 26.26
C SER A 117 -15.68 -27.14 25.01
N TRP A 118 -14.36 -27.26 25.13
CA TRP A 118 -13.52 -27.75 24.03
C TRP A 118 -13.90 -29.18 23.60
N LYS A 119 -14.39 -30.02 24.53
CA LYS A 119 -14.82 -31.40 24.24
C LYS A 119 -16.04 -31.43 23.35
N ASP A 120 -17.01 -30.56 23.63
CA ASP A 120 -18.24 -30.47 22.85
C ASP A 120 -17.93 -29.97 21.43
N CYS A 121 -17.02 -29.00 21.30
CA CYS A 121 -16.48 -28.60 20.00
C CYS A 121 -15.77 -29.75 19.28
N ALA A 122 -14.89 -30.48 19.96
CA ALA A 122 -14.12 -31.57 19.36
C ALA A 122 -15.02 -32.68 18.80
N ARG A 123 -16.03 -33.12 19.58
CA ARG A 123 -16.98 -34.17 19.18
C ARG A 123 -17.93 -33.76 18.06
N ALA A 124 -18.25 -32.47 17.98
CA ALA A 124 -19.11 -31.94 16.93
C ALA A 124 -18.41 -31.84 15.56
N MET A 125 -17.10 -32.06 15.50
CA MET A 125 -16.29 -31.98 14.28
C MET A 125 -15.70 -33.33 13.93
N ASN A 126 -15.51 -33.59 12.63
CA ASN A 126 -14.59 -34.62 12.17
C ASN A 126 -13.13 -34.14 12.20
N GLN A 127 -12.19 -35.05 12.00
CA GLN A 127 -10.76 -34.72 12.10
C GLN A 127 -10.30 -33.60 11.15
N ILE A 128 -10.87 -33.50 9.95
CA ILE A 128 -10.50 -32.47 8.96
C ILE A 128 -11.06 -31.11 9.38
N GLU A 129 -12.31 -31.09 9.84
CA GLU A 129 -12.99 -29.91 10.39
C GLU A 129 -12.24 -29.38 11.62
N ALA A 130 -11.93 -30.25 12.58
CA ALA A 130 -11.20 -29.92 13.80
C ALA A 130 -9.81 -29.36 13.50
N LYS A 131 -9.10 -29.93 12.51
CA LYS A 131 -7.77 -29.46 12.12
C LYS A 131 -7.79 -28.03 11.62
N LEU A 132 -8.80 -27.66 10.80
CA LEU A 132 -8.98 -26.26 10.38
C LEU A 132 -9.36 -25.38 11.58
N PHE A 133 -10.32 -25.82 12.39
CA PHE A 133 -10.84 -25.06 13.53
C PHE A 133 -9.73 -24.70 14.54
N TRP A 134 -9.00 -25.70 15.03
CA TRP A 134 -7.97 -25.52 16.07
C TRP A 134 -6.77 -24.74 15.57
N ARG A 135 -6.37 -24.92 14.30
CA ARG A 135 -5.31 -24.10 13.68
C ARG A 135 -5.67 -22.63 13.66
N THR A 136 -6.92 -22.31 13.34
CA THR A 136 -7.38 -20.92 13.32
C THR A 136 -7.48 -20.34 14.73
N ALA A 137 -8.08 -21.07 15.67
CA ALA A 137 -8.22 -20.63 17.07
C ALA A 137 -6.86 -20.35 17.75
N LEU A 138 -5.84 -21.18 17.48
CA LEU A 138 -4.49 -21.04 18.03
C LEU A 138 -3.57 -20.12 17.21
N GLY A 139 -4.06 -19.59 16.09
CA GLY A 139 -3.27 -18.77 15.15
C GLY A 139 -2.12 -19.52 14.46
N ALA A 140 -2.18 -20.85 14.37
CA ALA A 140 -1.19 -21.72 13.72
C ALA A 140 -1.59 -22.03 12.27
N ARG A 141 -1.98 -21.00 11.52
CA ARG A 141 -2.55 -21.12 10.18
C ARG A 141 -1.50 -21.52 9.14
N ARG A 142 -1.90 -22.30 8.13
CA ARG A 142 -1.06 -22.72 7.00
C ARG A 142 -1.83 -22.61 5.69
N GLY A 143 -1.20 -22.10 4.64
CA GLY A 143 -1.60 -22.35 3.26
C GLY A 143 -2.10 -21.13 2.48
N MET A 144 -3.15 -20.44 2.93
CA MET A 144 -3.78 -19.35 2.17
C MET A 144 -3.55 -17.98 2.81
N SER A 145 -2.99 -17.03 2.06
CA SER A 145 -2.86 -15.64 2.50
C SER A 145 -4.17 -14.86 2.31
N LYS A 146 -4.37 -13.80 3.11
CA LYS A 146 -5.49 -12.86 2.99
C LYS A 146 -5.60 -12.31 1.56
N HIS A 147 -4.46 -12.00 0.94
CA HIS A 147 -4.37 -11.55 -0.45
C HIS A 147 -4.89 -12.58 -1.46
N THR A 148 -4.43 -13.83 -1.38
CA THR A 148 -4.92 -14.89 -2.30
C THR A 148 -6.41 -15.13 -2.12
N PHE A 149 -6.92 -14.99 -0.90
CA PHE A 149 -8.34 -15.09 -0.62
C PHE A 149 -9.14 -13.98 -1.30
N LEU A 150 -8.80 -12.70 -1.08
CA LEU A 150 -9.52 -11.56 -1.68
C LEU A 150 -9.56 -11.61 -3.22
N LYS A 151 -8.43 -11.93 -3.86
CA LYS A 151 -8.38 -12.11 -5.32
C LYS A 151 -9.31 -13.21 -5.83
N THR A 152 -9.57 -14.21 -4.99
CA THR A 152 -10.43 -15.34 -5.34
C THR A 152 -11.91 -15.03 -5.12
N VAL A 153 -12.23 -14.30 -4.04
CA VAL A 153 -13.62 -13.95 -3.69
C VAL A 153 -14.07 -12.61 -4.24
N LYS A 154 -13.31 -11.99 -5.15
CA LYS A 154 -13.67 -10.70 -5.73
C LYS A 154 -15.04 -10.69 -6.40
N ARG A 155 -15.76 -9.57 -6.27
CA ARG A 155 -17.13 -9.36 -6.73
C ARG A 155 -17.25 -8.00 -7.42
N ASN A 156 -18.39 -7.76 -8.08
CA ASN A 156 -18.85 -6.44 -8.51
C ASN A 156 -17.84 -5.61 -9.31
N GLY A 157 -17.12 -6.25 -10.24
CA GLY A 157 -16.18 -5.56 -11.12
C GLY A 157 -14.83 -5.20 -10.50
N VAL A 158 -14.59 -5.54 -9.23
CA VAL A 158 -13.29 -5.30 -8.57
C VAL A 158 -12.17 -6.09 -9.26
N THR A 159 -11.11 -5.39 -9.68
CA THR A 159 -9.93 -5.97 -10.34
C THR A 159 -8.85 -6.38 -9.33
N ASP A 160 -7.83 -7.10 -9.80
CA ASP A 160 -6.70 -7.47 -8.94
C ASP A 160 -5.89 -6.23 -8.56
N GLU A 161 -5.81 -5.27 -9.48
CA GLU A 161 -5.16 -3.98 -9.32
C GLU A 161 -5.85 -3.18 -8.21
N MET A 162 -7.18 -3.05 -8.22
CA MET A 162 -7.95 -2.33 -7.19
C MET A 162 -7.71 -2.89 -5.77
N ILE A 163 -7.55 -4.21 -5.62
CA ILE A 163 -7.27 -4.85 -4.32
C ILE A 163 -5.85 -4.54 -3.84
N VAL A 164 -4.88 -4.46 -4.75
CA VAL A 164 -3.49 -4.13 -4.43
C VAL A 164 -3.35 -2.65 -4.09
N SER A 165 -4.03 -1.79 -4.83
CA SER A 165 -3.98 -0.32 -4.72
C SER A 165 -4.68 0.23 -3.48
N ALA A 166 -5.75 -0.41 -2.99
CA ALA A 166 -6.52 0.04 -1.83
C ALA A 166 -5.76 -0.03 -0.48
N ASN A 167 -4.46 -0.36 -0.48
CA ASN A 167 -3.61 -0.60 0.69
C ASN A 167 -4.21 -1.58 1.73
N LEU A 168 -5.14 -2.42 1.27
CA LEU A 168 -5.71 -3.52 2.02
C LEU A 168 -4.69 -4.68 2.18
N LEU A 169 -3.41 -4.43 1.89
CA LEU A 169 -2.35 -5.43 1.93
C LEU A 169 -1.45 -5.34 3.17
N ASN A 170 -1.72 -4.39 4.08
CA ASN A 170 -1.02 -4.35 5.36
C ASN A 170 -1.41 -5.55 6.24
N ASP A 171 -0.48 -6.04 7.07
CA ASP A 171 -0.73 -7.15 8.01
C ASP A 171 -1.87 -6.87 9.00
N ASN A 172 -2.25 -5.60 9.15
CA ASN A 172 -3.37 -5.11 9.94
C ASN A 172 -4.72 -5.03 9.19
N MET A 173 -4.81 -5.47 7.92
CA MET A 173 -6.07 -5.43 7.17
C MET A 173 -7.14 -6.27 7.87
N ASN A 174 -8.27 -5.64 8.22
CA ASN A 174 -9.50 -6.34 8.55
C ASN A 174 -10.12 -6.95 7.27
N LEU A 175 -9.97 -8.27 7.11
CA LEU A 175 -10.41 -8.97 5.89
C LEU A 175 -11.92 -8.89 5.68
N ARG A 176 -12.67 -8.79 6.77
CA ARG A 176 -14.14 -8.73 6.77
C ARG A 176 -14.62 -7.38 6.26
N GLU A 177 -14.04 -6.30 6.77
CA GLU A 177 -14.29 -4.93 6.29
C GLU A 177 -13.94 -4.80 4.80
N ALA A 178 -12.76 -5.27 4.40
CA ALA A 178 -12.34 -5.29 3.00
C ALA A 178 -13.37 -6.00 2.10
N PHE A 179 -13.81 -7.20 2.49
CA PHE A 179 -14.81 -7.95 1.74
C PHE A 179 -16.16 -7.23 1.65
N TYR A 180 -16.67 -6.68 2.75
CA TYR A 180 -17.93 -5.95 2.74
C TYR A 180 -17.85 -4.68 1.91
N THR A 181 -16.72 -3.97 1.94
CA THR A 181 -16.51 -2.81 1.08
C THR A 181 -16.53 -3.22 -0.40
N MET A 182 -15.94 -4.37 -0.79
CA MET A 182 -16.00 -4.87 -2.18
C MET A 182 -17.42 -5.23 -2.62
N VAL A 183 -18.24 -5.72 -1.69
CA VAL A 183 -19.60 -6.18 -1.96
C VAL A 183 -20.60 -5.02 -1.98
N MET A 184 -20.54 -4.14 -0.99
CA MET A 184 -21.57 -3.12 -0.74
C MET A 184 -21.22 -1.80 -1.41
N ASN A 185 -19.95 -1.42 -1.41
CA ASN A 185 -19.46 -0.15 -1.93
C ASN A 185 -18.29 -0.40 -2.88
N PRO A 186 -18.51 -1.10 -4.02
CA PRO A 186 -17.43 -1.39 -4.97
C PRO A 186 -16.79 -0.11 -5.54
N SER A 187 -17.50 1.03 -5.50
CA SER A 187 -16.94 2.37 -5.80
C SER A 187 -15.85 2.80 -4.81
N ASN A 188 -15.87 2.28 -3.59
CA ASN A 188 -14.77 2.54 -2.65
C ASN A 188 -13.48 1.82 -3.05
N PHE A 189 -13.58 0.85 -3.96
CA PHE A 189 -12.47 0.22 -4.67
C PHE A 189 -12.29 0.80 -6.09
N SER A 190 -13.26 1.57 -6.60
CA SER A 190 -13.14 2.24 -7.91
C SER A 190 -12.20 3.41 -7.82
N ASP A 191 -11.73 3.81 -9.00
CA ASP A 191 -10.83 4.93 -9.24
C ASP A 191 -11.30 6.27 -8.62
N GLU A 192 -12.52 6.33 -8.07
CA GLU A 192 -13.13 7.52 -7.48
C GLU A 192 -12.79 7.74 -5.99
N ASN A 193 -12.35 6.71 -5.24
CA ASN A 193 -11.74 6.89 -3.91
C ASN A 193 -10.24 7.21 -3.97
N TYR A 194 -9.69 7.33 -5.18
CA TYR A 194 -8.32 7.73 -5.38
C TYR A 194 -8.24 9.25 -5.33
N VAL A 195 -7.70 9.73 -4.23
CA VAL A 195 -6.83 10.90 -4.27
C VAL A 195 -5.52 10.45 -4.92
N LEU A 196 -5.59 10.11 -6.21
CA LEU A 196 -4.47 10.18 -7.14
C LEU A 196 -4.27 11.66 -7.45
N TYR A 197 -3.88 12.44 -6.44
CA TYR A 197 -3.32 13.72 -6.76
C TYR A 197 -1.94 13.47 -7.42
N THR A 198 -2.04 13.37 -8.74
CA THR A 198 -1.20 13.84 -9.85
C THR A 198 0.29 13.47 -9.86
N ASN A 199 0.59 12.33 -10.49
CA ASN A 199 1.87 12.21 -11.18
C ASN A 199 1.98 13.39 -12.17
N ARG A 200 2.96 14.27 -11.96
CA ARG A 200 3.35 15.27 -12.95
C ARG A 200 4.46 14.64 -13.77
N ARG A 201 4.37 14.75 -15.10
CA ARG A 201 5.50 14.31 -15.91
C ARG A 201 6.57 15.40 -15.82
N LEU A 202 7.67 15.07 -15.14
CA LEU A 202 8.89 15.88 -15.15
C LEU A 202 9.47 15.77 -16.55
N LEU A 203 9.54 16.88 -17.26
CA LEU A 203 10.16 16.93 -18.58
C LEU A 203 11.42 17.80 -18.51
N PRO A 204 12.54 17.34 -19.09
CA PRO A 204 13.70 18.18 -19.24
C PRO A 204 13.34 19.37 -20.13
N TRP A 205 13.84 20.53 -19.73
CA TRP A 205 13.70 21.76 -20.50
C TRP A 205 14.10 21.55 -21.97
N ASN A 206 13.14 21.73 -22.89
CA ASN A 206 13.39 21.73 -24.33
C ASN A 206 12.31 22.55 -25.08
N GLU A 207 12.72 23.21 -26.17
CA GLU A 207 11.84 24.03 -27.03
C GLU A 207 10.88 23.19 -27.90
N ASN A 208 11.08 21.87 -27.96
CA ASN A 208 10.30 20.96 -28.80
C ASN A 208 8.98 20.51 -28.16
N VAL A 209 8.70 20.88 -26.91
CA VAL A 209 7.42 20.55 -26.27
C VAL A 209 6.34 21.48 -26.82
N ASN A 210 5.39 20.94 -27.59
CA ASN A 210 4.24 21.71 -28.09
C ASN A 210 3.20 21.92 -26.98
N LEU A 211 3.46 22.90 -26.12
CA LEU A 211 2.61 23.24 -24.98
C LEU A 211 1.29 23.89 -25.40
N ILE A 212 1.28 24.57 -26.56
CA ILE A 212 0.06 25.18 -27.11
C ILE A 212 -0.97 24.10 -27.46
N GLU A 213 -0.55 23.01 -28.11
CA GLU A 213 -1.45 21.88 -28.40
C GLU A 213 -1.86 21.11 -27.14
N TYR A 214 -1.00 21.07 -26.12
CA TYR A 214 -1.28 20.32 -24.90
C TYR A 214 -2.33 20.99 -24.01
N ASN A 215 -2.14 22.27 -23.68
CA ASN A 215 -2.97 22.97 -22.69
C ASN A 215 -3.38 24.38 -23.13
N GLY A 216 -3.43 24.62 -24.44
CA GLY A 216 -3.87 25.91 -24.99
C GLY A 216 -2.88 27.04 -24.75
N GLY A 217 -1.62 26.73 -24.40
CA GLY A 217 -0.59 27.73 -24.21
C GLY A 217 -0.68 28.44 -22.85
N LEU A 218 -1.10 27.72 -21.81
CA LEU A 218 -1.22 28.25 -20.46
C LEU A 218 -0.20 27.63 -19.50
N CYS A 219 0.21 28.38 -18.48
CA CYS A 219 1.07 27.92 -17.41
C CYS A 219 0.62 28.47 -16.06
N GLN A 220 1.12 27.89 -14.98
CA GLN A 220 1.07 28.46 -13.64
C GLN A 220 2.51 28.72 -13.21
N VAL A 221 2.77 29.95 -12.77
CA VAL A 221 4.02 30.32 -12.10
C VAL A 221 3.73 30.24 -10.62
N ILE A 222 4.34 29.27 -9.95
CA ILE A 222 4.14 29.02 -8.53
C ILE A 222 5.39 29.51 -7.82
N GLU A 223 5.23 30.48 -6.91
CA GLU A 223 6.36 31.08 -6.22
C GLU A 223 7.12 30.04 -5.38
N GLY A 224 8.44 30.08 -5.51
CA GLY A 224 9.35 29.15 -4.84
C GLY A 224 9.60 27.84 -5.58
N LYS A 225 10.67 27.16 -5.17
CA LYS A 225 11.06 25.83 -5.67
C LYS A 225 10.27 24.74 -4.93
N GLY A 226 9.03 24.56 -5.36
CA GLY A 226 8.18 23.37 -5.21
C GLY A 226 8.33 22.58 -3.91
N ASN A 227 7.46 22.85 -2.93
CA ASN A 227 7.08 21.88 -1.91
C ASN A 227 5.58 21.68 -1.99
N ARG A 228 5.16 20.56 -2.56
CA ARG A 228 3.77 20.16 -2.65
C ARG A 228 3.27 19.70 -1.29
N ILE A 229 2.22 20.33 -0.79
CA ILE A 229 1.45 19.86 0.36
C ILE A 229 0.05 19.51 -0.11
N LEU A 230 -0.50 18.45 0.48
CA LEU A 230 -1.87 18.04 0.29
C LEU A 230 -2.65 18.33 1.57
N HIS A 231 -3.76 19.04 1.42
CA HIS A 231 -4.77 19.14 2.46
C HIS A 231 -6.00 18.36 2.02
N ARG A 232 -6.48 17.47 2.88
CA ARG A 232 -7.60 16.57 2.59
C ARG A 232 -8.69 16.75 3.64
N THR A 233 -9.90 16.90 3.15
CA THR A 233 -11.14 16.89 3.93
C THR A 233 -12.03 15.73 3.46
N ASP A 234 -13.25 15.67 4.00
CA ASP A 234 -14.27 14.72 3.56
C ASP A 234 -14.87 15.08 2.19
N ASP A 235 -14.73 16.33 1.75
CA ASP A 235 -15.38 16.86 0.54
C ASP A 235 -14.40 17.12 -0.61
N TYR A 236 -13.13 17.35 -0.31
CA TYR A 236 -12.14 17.74 -1.31
C TYR A 236 -10.68 17.43 -0.92
N VAL A 237 -9.80 17.57 -1.92
CA VAL A 237 -8.35 17.66 -1.72
C VAL A 237 -7.79 18.88 -2.42
N ILE A 238 -6.90 19.60 -1.75
CA ILE A 238 -6.25 20.81 -2.26
C ILE A 238 -4.75 20.58 -2.32
N GLU A 239 -4.15 20.95 -3.45
CA GLU A 239 -2.70 21.04 -3.61
C GLU A 239 -2.25 22.48 -3.41
N TYR A 240 -1.31 22.68 -2.50
CA TYR A 240 -0.76 23.99 -2.21
C TYR A 240 0.73 23.93 -1.84
N THR A 241 1.39 25.08 -1.84
CA THR A 241 2.79 25.19 -1.43
C THR A 241 2.94 25.45 0.06
N LYS A 242 4.13 25.20 0.62
CA LYS A 242 4.49 25.68 1.97
C LYS A 242 4.32 27.20 2.16
N GLY A 243 4.38 27.97 1.07
CA GLY A 243 4.13 29.41 1.08
C GLY A 243 2.65 29.78 1.02
N GLY A 244 1.72 28.82 1.12
CA GLY A 244 0.29 29.10 1.13
C GLY A 244 -0.30 29.36 -0.25
N ILE A 245 0.31 28.88 -1.34
CA ILE A 245 -0.22 29.09 -2.69
C ILE A 245 -0.89 27.80 -3.17
N ALA A 246 -2.23 27.78 -3.25
CA ALA A 246 -2.99 26.68 -3.84
C ALA A 246 -2.96 26.74 -5.37
N TYR A 247 -2.80 25.60 -6.04
CA TYR A 247 -2.65 25.56 -7.50
C TYR A 247 -3.46 24.46 -8.19
N ASP A 248 -4.16 23.61 -7.42
CA ASP A 248 -5.12 22.64 -7.92
C ASP A 248 -6.04 22.19 -6.77
N ALA A 249 -7.28 21.80 -7.09
CA ALA A 249 -8.19 21.16 -6.13
C ALA A 249 -9.11 20.15 -6.81
N PHE A 250 -9.49 19.10 -6.08
CA PHE A 250 -10.38 18.05 -6.54
C PHE A 250 -11.53 17.96 -5.54
N PHE A 251 -12.72 18.29 -6.04
CA PHE A 251 -13.96 18.27 -5.29
C PHE A 251 -14.68 16.96 -5.61
N PHE A 252 -14.93 16.14 -4.60
CA PHE A 252 -15.39 14.76 -4.80
C PHE A 252 -16.78 14.69 -5.47
N GLU A 253 -17.65 15.63 -5.16
CA GLU A 253 -19.00 15.69 -5.73
C GLU A 253 -19.04 16.37 -7.12
N GLU A 254 -17.96 17.05 -7.53
CA GLU A 254 -17.92 17.89 -8.74
C GLU A 254 -16.78 17.51 -9.67
N THR A 255 -16.63 16.22 -9.94
CA THR A 255 -15.55 15.63 -10.76
C THR A 255 -15.43 16.21 -12.17
N LYS A 256 -16.49 16.85 -12.67
CA LYS A 256 -16.55 17.45 -14.02
C LYS A 256 -15.91 18.83 -14.12
N LEU A 257 -15.57 19.48 -13.00
CA LEU A 257 -14.97 20.82 -13.02
C LEU A 257 -13.61 20.79 -13.71
N ARG A 258 -13.42 21.67 -14.69
CA ARG A 258 -12.14 21.97 -15.33
C ARG A 258 -11.25 22.76 -14.39
N LEU A 259 -9.96 22.80 -14.66
CA LEU A 259 -9.00 23.44 -13.75
C LEU A 259 -9.36 24.90 -13.43
N GLN A 260 -9.77 25.70 -14.42
CA GLN A 260 -10.18 27.09 -14.20
C GLN A 260 -11.35 27.20 -13.22
N GLU A 261 -12.35 26.31 -13.34
CA GLU A 261 -13.53 26.29 -12.48
C GLU A 261 -13.15 25.86 -11.06
N ARG A 262 -12.21 24.91 -10.93
CA ARG A 262 -11.69 24.48 -9.62
C ARG A 262 -10.88 25.57 -8.94
N LEU A 263 -10.06 26.32 -9.67
CA LEU A 263 -9.31 27.46 -9.14
C LEU A 263 -10.23 28.61 -8.71
N ALA A 264 -11.25 28.93 -9.51
CA ALA A 264 -12.25 29.92 -9.13
C ALA A 264 -12.99 29.53 -7.84
N LYS A 265 -13.37 28.25 -7.72
CA LYS A 265 -14.00 27.73 -6.51
C LYS A 265 -13.09 27.83 -5.27
N LEU A 266 -11.79 27.60 -5.42
CA LEU A 266 -10.82 27.82 -4.34
C LEU A 266 -10.74 29.28 -3.89
N GLU A 267 -10.82 30.23 -4.83
CA GLU A 267 -10.85 31.66 -4.50
C GLU A 267 -12.18 32.06 -3.85
N ASP A 268 -13.31 31.50 -4.29
CA ASP A 268 -14.59 31.71 -3.62
C ASP A 268 -14.52 31.25 -2.16
N MET A 269 -13.97 30.06 -1.89
CA MET A 269 -13.76 29.55 -0.53
C MET A 269 -12.84 30.47 0.31
N LEU A 270 -11.78 31.01 -0.30
CA LEU A 270 -10.88 31.95 0.36
C LEU A 270 -11.59 33.26 0.76
N ASN A 271 -12.52 33.73 -0.08
CA ASN A 271 -13.28 34.96 0.16
C ASN A 271 -14.44 34.78 1.16
N GLU A 272 -14.84 33.54 1.44
CA GLU A 272 -15.91 33.19 2.38
C GLU A 272 -15.45 33.07 3.85
N ASP A 273 -14.23 33.53 4.18
CA ASP A 273 -13.60 33.48 5.52
C ASP A 273 -13.50 32.05 6.11
N GLU A 274 -13.39 31.01 5.28
CA GLU A 274 -13.09 29.66 5.74
C GLU A 274 -11.64 29.55 6.27
N GLU A 275 -11.41 28.76 7.33
CA GLU A 275 -10.05 28.43 7.79
C GLU A 275 -9.38 27.48 6.79
N LEU A 276 -8.72 28.04 5.79
CA LEU A 276 -8.05 27.30 4.72
C LEU A 276 -6.53 27.21 4.95
N PRO A 277 -5.87 26.15 4.44
CA PRO A 277 -4.43 25.95 4.60
C PRO A 277 -3.58 26.78 3.62
N PHE A 278 -4.20 27.67 2.85
CA PHE A 278 -3.58 28.48 1.80
C PHE A 278 -4.15 29.90 1.83
N GLU A 279 -3.38 30.85 1.32
CA GLU A 279 -3.66 32.28 1.34
C GLU A 279 -3.82 32.87 -0.08
N GLU A 280 -3.35 32.15 -1.12
CA GLU A 280 -3.42 32.59 -2.51
C GLU A 280 -3.74 31.42 -3.46
N VAL A 281 -4.34 31.73 -4.61
CA VAL A 281 -4.56 30.78 -5.72
C VAL A 281 -3.67 31.11 -6.92
N ALA A 282 -2.89 30.14 -7.39
CA ALA A 282 -2.03 30.25 -8.56
C ALA A 282 -2.85 30.16 -9.86
N TYR A 283 -3.21 31.32 -10.41
CA TYR A 283 -3.96 31.39 -11.66
C TYR A 283 -3.17 31.02 -12.91
N LEU A 284 -3.91 30.57 -13.93
CA LEU A 284 -3.39 30.32 -15.27
C LEU A 284 -2.95 31.64 -15.92
N ARG A 285 -1.80 31.61 -16.60
CA ARG A 285 -1.24 32.72 -17.38
C ARG A 285 -0.81 32.21 -18.74
N GLU A 286 -0.82 33.08 -19.76
CA GLU A 286 -0.25 32.73 -21.07
C GLU A 286 1.24 32.40 -20.92
N ILE A 287 1.69 31.38 -21.67
CA ILE A 287 3.10 31.00 -21.69
C ILE A 287 3.91 32.17 -22.27
N PRO A 288 4.83 32.76 -21.49
CA PRO A 288 5.64 33.86 -21.99
C PRO A 288 6.70 33.31 -22.97
N PRO A 289 7.42 34.18 -23.71
CA PRO A 289 8.54 33.75 -24.54
C PRO A 289 9.55 32.91 -23.75
N TRP A 290 10.15 31.91 -24.41
CA TRP A 290 10.97 30.88 -23.77
C TRP A 290 12.08 31.42 -22.85
N ASN A 291 12.74 32.52 -23.25
CA ASN A 291 13.77 33.18 -22.43
C ASN A 291 13.25 33.68 -21.07
N LYS A 292 11.98 34.13 -20.99
CA LYS A 292 11.38 34.56 -19.74
C LYS A 292 10.99 33.41 -18.83
N ILE A 293 10.64 32.25 -19.40
CA ILE A 293 10.32 31.07 -18.59
C ILE A 293 11.59 30.56 -17.90
N GLU A 294 12.73 30.58 -18.59
CA GLU A 294 14.04 30.23 -18.00
C GLU A 294 14.38 31.13 -16.82
N GLU A 295 14.19 32.45 -16.97
CA GLU A 295 14.29 33.42 -15.87
C GLU A 295 13.34 33.05 -14.71
N PHE A 296 12.08 32.71 -14.98
CA PHE A 296 11.14 32.35 -13.93
C PHE A 296 11.49 31.05 -13.21
N CYS A 297 12.04 30.05 -13.90
CA CYS A 297 12.47 28.77 -13.33
C CYS A 297 13.60 28.92 -12.30
N SER A 298 14.31 30.05 -12.28
CA SER A 298 15.39 30.31 -11.32
C SER A 298 14.88 30.36 -9.88
N ASP A 299 13.70 30.96 -9.66
CA ASP A 299 13.11 31.19 -8.33
C ASP A 299 11.75 30.49 -8.16
N ASN A 300 11.08 30.12 -9.26
CA ASN A 300 9.71 29.63 -9.26
C ASN A 300 9.60 28.22 -9.84
N THR A 301 8.49 27.56 -9.52
CA THR A 301 8.08 26.31 -10.17
C THR A 301 7.13 26.63 -11.31
N ILE A 302 7.52 26.30 -12.53
CA ILE A 302 6.68 26.48 -13.72
C ILE A 302 5.93 25.18 -14.01
N ARG A 303 4.60 25.27 -13.92
CA ARG A 303 3.69 24.17 -14.22
C ARG A 303 2.93 24.45 -15.51
N PHE A 304 2.77 23.41 -16.33
CA PHE A 304 1.89 23.41 -17.50
C PHE A 304 0.76 22.44 -17.19
N PRO A 305 -0.34 22.92 -16.59
CA PRO A 305 -1.34 22.05 -16.01
C PRO A 305 -2.25 21.43 -17.08
N ASN A 306 -2.85 20.29 -16.75
CA ASN A 306 -3.96 19.72 -17.53
C ASN A 306 -5.23 20.53 -17.24
N LEU A 307 -5.79 21.14 -18.28
CA LEU A 307 -6.98 22.01 -18.13
C LEU A 307 -8.30 21.24 -18.05
N LYS A 308 -8.29 19.95 -18.38
CA LYS A 308 -9.51 19.14 -18.42
C LYS A 308 -10.07 18.91 -17.01
N SER A 309 -11.27 18.34 -16.97
CA SER A 309 -11.83 17.75 -15.75
C SER A 309 -10.86 16.73 -15.18
N TYR A 310 -10.87 16.56 -13.86
CA TYR A 310 -9.96 15.61 -13.21
C TYR A 310 -10.28 14.19 -13.67
N THR A 311 -9.27 13.50 -14.20
CA THR A 311 -9.30 12.08 -14.54
C THR A 311 -8.23 11.38 -13.69
N PRO A 312 -8.57 10.37 -12.87
CA PRO A 312 -7.61 9.70 -11.97
C PRO A 312 -6.36 9.15 -12.66
N ASP A 313 -6.49 8.70 -13.91
CA ASP A 313 -5.43 8.06 -14.67
C ASP A 313 -4.53 9.03 -15.47
N ASP A 314 -4.92 10.30 -15.58
CA ASP A 314 -4.18 11.28 -16.39
C ASP A 314 -3.06 11.98 -15.59
N TYR A 315 -1.95 12.27 -16.27
CA TYR A 315 -1.00 13.24 -15.75
C TYR A 315 -1.70 14.60 -15.62
N GLY A 316 -1.75 15.17 -14.43
CA GLY A 316 -2.42 16.47 -14.25
C GLY A 316 -1.59 17.68 -14.75
N GLY A 317 -0.51 17.43 -15.50
CA GLY A 317 0.33 18.45 -16.10
C GLY A 317 1.80 18.07 -16.22
N TYR A 318 2.56 18.98 -16.81
CA TYR A 318 4.02 18.95 -16.84
C TYR A 318 4.61 19.91 -15.81
N LEU A 319 5.75 19.53 -15.26
CA LEU A 319 6.66 20.45 -14.59
C LEU A 319 7.95 20.48 -15.39
N MET A 320 8.38 21.67 -15.77
CA MET A 320 9.68 21.82 -16.45
C MET A 320 10.78 21.87 -15.42
N VAL A 321 11.83 21.10 -15.68
CA VAL A 321 13.05 21.08 -14.87
C VAL A 321 14.23 21.45 -15.75
N LEU A 322 15.09 22.36 -15.28
CA LEU A 322 16.36 22.63 -15.96
C LEU A 322 17.18 21.35 -16.01
N LYS A 323 17.86 21.12 -17.13
CA LYS A 323 18.67 19.90 -17.32
C LYS A 323 19.75 19.77 -16.24
N GLU A 324 20.31 20.90 -15.82
CA GLU A 324 21.30 21.01 -14.74
C GLU A 324 20.76 20.60 -13.37
N HIS A 325 19.43 20.59 -13.18
CA HIS A 325 18.83 20.06 -11.96
C HIS A 325 18.70 18.54 -11.97
N VAL A 326 18.87 17.87 -13.12
CA VAL A 326 18.78 16.41 -13.21
C VAL A 326 20.15 15.80 -12.92
N GLN A 327 20.23 15.12 -11.78
CA GLN A 327 21.46 14.57 -11.25
C GLN A 327 21.44 13.05 -11.34
N THR A 328 22.55 12.48 -11.82
CA THR A 328 22.70 11.03 -11.94
C THR A 328 23.47 10.55 -10.72
N VAL A 329 22.79 9.85 -9.82
CA VAL A 329 23.34 9.41 -8.53
C VAL A 329 23.30 7.88 -8.42
N ARG A 330 24.10 7.32 -7.52
CA ARG A 330 24.10 5.88 -7.23
C ARG A 330 23.33 5.62 -5.96
N LEU A 331 22.41 4.66 -5.99
CA LEU A 331 21.68 4.22 -4.81
C LEU A 331 22.64 3.55 -3.82
N SER A 332 22.64 4.01 -2.56
CA SER A 332 23.60 3.55 -1.54
C SER A 332 22.95 2.74 -0.43
N TRP A 333 21.74 3.10 -0.02
CA TRP A 333 20.94 2.34 0.94
C TRP A 333 19.46 2.58 0.72
N TYR A 334 18.62 1.74 1.30
CA TYR A 334 17.18 1.93 1.33
C TYR A 334 16.54 1.44 2.63
N GLU A 335 15.36 1.97 2.94
CA GLU A 335 14.53 1.62 4.09
C GLU A 335 13.07 1.60 3.62
N VAL A 336 12.37 0.49 3.85
CA VAL A 336 10.96 0.35 3.45
C VAL A 336 10.09 0.85 4.59
N MET A 337 9.29 1.88 4.34
CA MET A 337 8.49 2.57 5.35
C MET A 337 7.01 2.53 4.96
N GLY A 338 6.28 1.49 5.39
CA GLY A 338 4.81 1.47 5.34
C GLY A 338 4.17 1.92 4.01
N GLY A 339 4.65 1.42 2.88
CA GLY A 339 4.16 1.78 1.53
C GLY A 339 4.98 2.86 0.81
N ALA A 340 5.97 3.45 1.47
CA ALA A 340 7.00 4.30 0.89
C ALA A 340 8.38 3.61 0.98
N VAL A 341 9.34 4.12 0.22
CA VAL A 341 10.74 3.69 0.31
C VAL A 341 11.60 4.92 0.50
N LYS A 342 12.28 5.01 1.64
CA LYS A 342 13.34 5.99 1.85
C LYS A 342 14.63 5.45 1.25
N VAL A 343 15.34 6.27 0.50
CA VAL A 343 16.58 5.87 -0.17
C VAL A 343 17.67 6.89 0.09
N GLY A 344 18.89 6.41 0.29
CA GLY A 344 20.10 7.21 0.24
C GLY A 344 20.83 7.04 -1.07
N PHE A 345 21.58 8.06 -1.45
CA PHE A 345 22.33 8.04 -2.70
C PHE A 345 23.68 8.76 -2.56
N ASP A 346 24.61 8.32 -3.39
CA ASP A 346 25.98 8.81 -3.47
C ASP A 346 26.24 9.50 -4.81
N VAL A 347 27.18 10.44 -4.80
CA VAL A 347 27.84 11.02 -5.98
C VAL A 347 29.30 10.59 -6.02
N MET A 348 29.98 10.89 -7.12
CA MET A 348 31.42 10.70 -7.22
C MET A 348 32.17 11.91 -6.65
N ASP A 349 33.21 11.65 -5.87
CA ASP A 349 34.27 12.60 -5.54
C ASP A 349 35.61 12.04 -6.06
N GLY A 350 35.95 12.39 -7.30
CA GLY A 350 37.08 11.79 -8.00
C GLY A 350 36.85 10.30 -8.27
N THR A 351 37.47 9.43 -7.48
CA THR A 351 37.31 7.97 -7.57
C THR A 351 36.45 7.38 -6.45
N ASP A 352 36.12 8.17 -5.44
CA ASP A 352 35.42 7.70 -4.25
C ASP A 352 33.92 8.03 -4.32
N LEU A 353 33.11 7.25 -3.60
CA LEU A 353 31.67 7.49 -3.44
C LEU A 353 31.44 8.36 -2.21
N MET A 354 30.74 9.47 -2.39
CA MET A 354 30.39 10.40 -1.33
C MET A 354 28.86 10.44 -1.12
N PRO A 355 28.35 10.22 0.10
CA PRO A 355 26.93 10.36 0.39
C PRO A 355 26.43 11.78 0.08
N ALA A 356 25.43 11.88 -0.78
CA ALA A 356 24.96 13.16 -1.32
C ALA A 356 23.51 13.49 -0.95
N GLY A 357 22.86 12.64 -0.15
CA GLY A 357 21.54 12.92 0.40
C GLY A 357 20.64 11.69 0.46
N GLU A 358 19.39 11.96 0.79
CA GLU A 358 18.33 10.96 0.89
C GLU A 358 17.01 11.54 0.35
N LEU A 359 16.13 10.67 -0.14
CA LEU A 359 14.77 11.03 -0.56
C LEU A 359 13.78 9.94 -0.18
N ILE A 360 12.50 10.29 -0.11
CA ILE A 360 11.42 9.33 0.12
C ILE A 360 10.61 9.18 -1.16
N ILE A 361 10.53 7.94 -1.66
CA ILE A 361 9.69 7.54 -2.78
C ILE A 361 8.34 7.10 -2.20
N THR A 362 7.32 7.93 -2.34
CA THR A 362 5.95 7.62 -1.87
C THR A 362 5.04 7.11 -2.98
N GLU A 363 5.41 7.33 -4.25
CA GLU A 363 4.59 6.94 -5.41
C GLU A 363 4.62 5.41 -5.62
N LEU A 364 3.48 4.74 -5.50
CA LEU A 364 3.33 3.28 -5.62
C LEU A 364 3.95 2.67 -6.89
N ASN A 365 3.83 3.36 -8.04
CA ASN A 365 4.44 2.89 -9.29
C ASN A 365 5.97 2.92 -9.24
N LYS A 366 6.54 3.95 -8.62
CA LYS A 366 7.99 4.10 -8.42
C LYS A 366 8.51 3.18 -7.32
N VAL A 367 7.74 2.97 -6.25
CA VAL A 367 8.00 1.96 -5.21
C VAL A 367 7.97 0.54 -5.82
N SER A 368 6.97 0.23 -6.64
CA SER A 368 6.89 -1.05 -7.36
C SER A 368 8.03 -1.22 -8.37
N LEU A 369 8.43 -0.16 -9.07
CA LEU A 369 9.61 -0.14 -9.93
C LEU A 369 10.88 -0.38 -9.09
N PHE A 370 11.03 0.30 -7.97
CA PHE A 370 12.12 0.12 -7.00
C PHE A 370 12.22 -1.36 -6.59
N HIS A 371 11.13 -1.98 -6.14
CA HIS A 371 11.10 -3.40 -5.77
C HIS A 371 11.53 -4.33 -6.92
N ARG A 372 11.08 -4.06 -8.15
CA ARG A 372 11.49 -4.83 -9.34
C ARG A 372 12.98 -4.69 -9.62
N VAL A 373 13.52 -3.47 -9.50
CA VAL A 373 14.95 -3.20 -9.70
C VAL A 373 15.77 -3.90 -8.62
N MET A 374 15.43 -3.77 -7.34
CA MET A 374 16.15 -4.44 -6.25
C MET A 374 16.17 -5.97 -6.42
N LYS A 375 15.03 -6.55 -6.81
CA LYS A 375 14.93 -7.99 -7.10
C LYS A 375 15.80 -8.42 -8.30
N LYS A 376 15.86 -7.60 -9.35
CA LYS A 376 16.69 -7.87 -10.55
C LYS A 376 18.17 -7.93 -10.18
N TRP A 377 18.64 -7.06 -9.28
CA TRP A 377 20.02 -7.02 -8.81
C TRP A 377 20.35 -8.08 -7.74
N ASN A 378 19.38 -8.95 -7.40
CA ASN A 378 19.55 -10.07 -6.47
C ASN A 378 20.18 -9.65 -5.13
N ILE A 379 19.77 -8.48 -4.62
CA ILE A 379 20.15 -8.02 -3.28
C ILE A 379 19.55 -9.04 -2.31
N LYS A 380 20.42 -9.91 -1.76
CA LYS A 380 20.07 -11.19 -1.12
C LYS A 380 19.25 -11.06 0.17
N GLU A 381 19.03 -9.84 0.63
CA GLU A 381 18.18 -9.48 1.75
C GLU A 381 17.28 -8.33 1.31
N PHE A 382 16.45 -8.56 0.28
CA PHE A 382 15.32 -7.66 0.07
C PHE A 382 14.35 -7.87 1.24
N SER A 383 14.64 -7.19 2.34
CA SER A 383 13.78 -7.18 3.51
C SER A 383 12.73 -6.10 3.34
N LEU A 384 11.48 -6.44 3.65
CA LEU A 384 10.41 -5.48 3.83
C LEU A 384 10.44 -4.85 5.23
N ASP A 385 11.45 -5.19 6.03
CA ASP A 385 11.62 -4.63 7.37
C ASP A 385 11.91 -3.13 7.28
N GLU A 386 11.44 -2.38 8.28
CA GLU A 386 11.70 -0.94 8.47
C GLU A 386 13.15 -0.65 8.88
N MET A 387 14.08 -1.57 8.60
CA MET A 387 15.50 -1.40 8.86
C MET A 387 16.20 -0.87 7.62
N ARG A 388 17.20 -0.02 7.84
CA ARG A 388 18.07 0.49 6.78
C ARG A 388 18.92 -0.66 6.21
N ASN A 389 18.78 -0.91 4.91
CA ASN A 389 19.50 -1.92 4.15
C ASN A 389 20.55 -1.24 3.26
N GLU A 390 21.82 -1.56 3.48
CA GLU A 390 22.93 -1.03 2.68
C GLU A 390 23.07 -1.77 1.35
N ILE A 391 23.38 -1.04 0.29
CA ILE A 391 23.64 -1.59 -1.04
C ILE A 391 25.15 -1.74 -1.20
N PRO A 392 25.66 -2.97 -1.46
CA PRO A 392 27.08 -3.21 -1.65
C PRO A 392 27.69 -2.30 -2.73
N ASN A 393 28.87 -1.75 -2.48
CA ASN A 393 29.54 -0.80 -3.39
C ASN A 393 29.86 -1.40 -4.77
N GLU A 394 29.91 -2.73 -4.88
CA GLU A 394 30.07 -3.45 -6.14
C GLU A 394 28.81 -3.37 -7.03
N LEU A 395 27.64 -3.04 -6.45
CA LEU A 395 26.39 -2.83 -7.17
C LEU A 395 26.20 -1.34 -7.47
N CYS A 396 26.25 -1.00 -8.75
CA CYS A 396 26.01 0.34 -9.26
C CYS A 396 24.58 0.44 -9.80
N ILE A 397 23.63 0.79 -8.93
CA ILE A 397 22.24 1.03 -9.31
C ILE A 397 22.05 2.53 -9.49
N ILE A 398 21.95 2.96 -10.74
CA ILE A 398 21.83 4.38 -11.09
C ILE A 398 20.39 4.86 -10.99
N VAL A 399 20.24 5.99 -10.29
CA VAL A 399 18.99 6.73 -10.14
C VAL A 399 19.21 8.13 -10.67
N GLU A 400 18.24 8.62 -11.45
CA GLU A 400 18.14 10.04 -11.76
C GLU A 400 17.24 10.70 -10.73
N ILE A 401 17.76 11.74 -10.10
CA ILE A 401 17.02 12.61 -9.20
C ILE A 401 16.94 13.99 -9.81
N VAL A 402 15.92 14.76 -9.45
CA VAL A 402 15.88 16.19 -9.70
C VAL A 402 16.15 16.91 -8.39
N SER A 403 17.19 17.72 -8.35
CA SER A 403 17.49 18.59 -7.21
C SER A 403 17.93 19.97 -7.71
N PRO A 404 17.31 21.06 -7.22
CA PRO A 404 17.60 22.41 -7.70
C PRO A 404 18.91 23.02 -7.19
N SER A 405 19.55 22.42 -6.19
CA SER A 405 20.77 22.96 -5.57
C SER A 405 21.42 21.96 -4.64
N LEU A 406 22.73 22.13 -4.45
CA LEU A 406 23.51 21.45 -3.41
C LEU A 406 23.74 22.38 -2.22
N ASP A 407 23.65 21.87 -1.00
CA ASP A 407 24.10 22.57 0.19
C ASP A 407 25.64 22.53 0.27
N ALA A 408 26.30 23.66 0.05
CA ALA A 408 27.75 23.76 0.09
C ALA A 408 28.37 23.38 1.45
N SER A 409 27.61 23.42 2.55
CA SER A 409 28.12 23.09 3.89
C SER A 409 28.08 21.59 4.20
N SER A 410 26.98 20.93 3.81
CA SER A 410 26.77 19.49 4.05
C SER A 410 27.09 18.62 2.84
N MET A 411 27.32 19.24 1.67
CA MET A 411 27.47 18.59 0.37
C MET A 411 26.30 17.66 0.02
N GLN A 412 25.09 17.98 0.50
CA GLN A 412 23.88 17.23 0.20
C GLN A 412 22.97 17.98 -0.78
N PHE A 413 22.34 17.22 -1.68
CA PHE A 413 21.30 17.74 -2.55
C PHE A 413 20.10 18.20 -1.74
N LYS A 414 19.63 19.43 -2.01
CA LYS A 414 18.42 19.97 -1.37
C LYS A 414 17.19 19.54 -2.16
N HIS A 415 16.16 19.11 -1.44
CA HIS A 415 14.84 18.75 -2.02
C HIS A 415 14.91 17.76 -3.21
N PRO A 416 15.67 16.65 -3.09
CA PRO A 416 15.78 15.66 -4.15
C PRO A 416 14.42 14.99 -4.43
N VAL A 417 14.02 14.94 -5.70
CA VAL A 417 12.82 14.25 -6.17
C VAL A 417 13.24 13.10 -7.06
N PHE A 418 12.67 11.90 -6.83
CA PHE A 418 12.94 10.76 -7.69
C PHE A 418 12.39 11.00 -9.10
N HIS A 419 13.26 10.88 -10.11
CA HIS A 419 12.88 10.93 -11.51
C HIS A 419 12.65 9.52 -12.07
N GLN A 420 13.72 8.72 -12.19
CA GLN A 420 13.66 7.36 -12.73
C GLN A 420 14.91 6.54 -12.36
N PHE A 421 14.81 5.21 -12.53
CA PHE A 421 16.00 4.36 -12.63
C PHE A 421 16.53 4.40 -14.06
N ASN A 422 17.86 4.49 -14.22
CA ASN A 422 18.48 4.47 -15.55
C ASN A 422 19.42 3.28 -15.68
N GLU A 423 18.92 2.19 -16.28
CA GLU A 423 19.69 0.94 -16.43
C GLU A 423 20.80 1.01 -17.48
N ASN A 424 20.80 2.05 -18.33
CA ASN A 424 21.79 2.21 -19.39
C ASN A 424 23.02 3.01 -18.93
N LYS A 425 22.98 3.59 -17.73
CA LYS A 425 24.06 4.38 -17.15
C LYS A 425 24.85 3.55 -16.16
N GLY A 426 26.13 3.85 -16.03
CA GLY A 426 27.04 3.23 -15.07
C GLY A 426 27.74 4.26 -14.18
N ILE A 427 28.78 3.81 -13.47
CA ILE A 427 29.56 4.64 -12.55
C ILE A 427 30.19 5.87 -13.25
N SER A 428 30.54 5.75 -14.54
CA SER A 428 31.10 6.83 -15.35
C SER A 428 30.12 7.96 -15.65
N ASP A 429 28.82 7.70 -15.53
CA ASP A 429 27.76 8.67 -15.80
C ASP A 429 27.27 9.36 -14.52
N MET A 430 27.80 8.97 -13.36
CA MET A 430 27.46 9.60 -12.10
C MET A 430 27.94 11.05 -12.07
N THR A 431 27.10 11.91 -11.50
CA THR A 431 27.46 13.28 -11.19
C THR A 431 28.72 13.32 -10.33
N GLN A 432 29.70 14.12 -10.73
CA GLN A 432 30.85 14.46 -9.89
C GLN A 432 30.51 15.64 -9.00
N ILE A 433 30.93 15.62 -7.74
CA ILE A 433 30.63 16.69 -6.78
C ILE A 433 31.15 18.05 -7.29
N VAL A 434 32.31 18.05 -7.98
CA VAL A 434 32.90 19.26 -8.58
C VAL A 434 32.06 19.85 -9.70
N ASP A 435 31.23 19.06 -10.37
CA ASP A 435 30.34 19.54 -11.44
C ASP A 435 29.09 20.24 -10.89
N VAL A 436 28.79 20.06 -9.60
CA VAL A 436 27.61 20.62 -8.92
C VAL A 436 27.96 21.85 -8.06
N ILE A 437 29.20 21.94 -7.59
CA ILE A 437 29.68 23.05 -6.74
C ILE A 437 29.99 24.32 -7.56
N ASN A 438 30.31 24.16 -8.85
CA ASN A 438 30.60 25.27 -9.78
C ASN A 438 29.32 25.86 -10.36
#